data_AF-A0A512AM50-F1
#
_entry.id   AF-A0A512AM50-F1
#
_cell.length_a   1.000
_cell.length_b   1.000
_cell.length_c   1.000
_cell.angle_alpha   90.00
_cell.angle_beta   90.00
_cell.angle_gamma   90.00
#
_symmetry.space_group_name_H-M   'P 1'
#
loop_
_entity.id
_entity.type
_entity.pdbx_description
1 polymer ?
#
loop_
_entity_poly.entity_id
_entity_poly.type
_entity_poly.pdbx_seq_one_letter_code
_entity_poly.pdbx_strand_id
1 'polypeptide(L)'
;MAIENVSRVADCLHELRQPLNVIGLATGNLRSALCPGLSREQADYLTAKLDRIDEQVARVASLAEQMAEAANAAAPASRQT
;
A
#
# COMPACT_ATOMS: atom_id res chain seq x y z
N MET A 1 -3.86 -25.70 -11.71
CA MET A 1 -2.63 -24.89 -11.67
C MET A 1 -2.87 -23.42 -12.00
N ALA A 2 -3.29 -23.03 -13.21
CA ALA A 2 -3.48 -21.58 -13.52
C ALA A 2 -4.52 -20.87 -12.63
N ILE A 3 -5.67 -21.49 -12.38
CA ILE A 3 -6.74 -20.93 -11.53
C ILE A 3 -6.31 -20.83 -10.06
N GLU A 4 -5.56 -21.82 -9.58
CA GLU A 4 -5.03 -21.85 -8.20
C GLU A 4 -3.99 -20.75 -7.97
N ASN A 5 -3.18 -20.43 -8.98
CA ASN A 5 -2.21 -19.34 -8.92
C ASN A 5 -2.89 -17.96 -8.88
N VAL A 6 -3.99 -17.76 -9.63
CA VAL A 6 -4.77 -16.51 -9.58
C VAL A 6 -5.40 -16.30 -8.20
N SER A 7 -5.94 -17.36 -7.60
CA SER A 7 -6.49 -17.30 -6.23
C SER A 7 -5.44 -16.89 -5.20
N ARG A 8 -4.25 -17.51 -5.24
CA ARG A 8 -3.16 -17.18 -4.32
C ARG A 8 -2.66 -15.74 -4.47
N VAL A 9 -2.64 -15.20 -5.69
CA VAL A 9 -2.29 -13.79 -5.93
C VAL A 9 -3.33 -12.86 -5.32
N ALA A 10 -4.63 -13.18 -5.46
CA ALA A 10 -5.69 -12.39 -4.85
C ALA A 10 -5.59 -12.40 -3.31
N ASP A 11 -5.32 -13.56 -2.71
CA ASP A 11 -5.13 -13.69 -1.25
C ASP A 11 -3.93 -12.86 -0.77
N CYS A 12 -2.77 -12.96 -1.44
CA CYS A 12 -1.59 -12.15 -1.12
C CYS A 12 -1.85 -10.64 -1.24
N LEU A 13 -2.59 -10.19 -2.26
CA LEU A 13 -2.93 -8.78 -2.45
C LEU A 13 -3.90 -8.29 -1.36
N HIS A 14 -4.81 -9.14 -0.91
CA HIS A 14 -5.68 -8.84 0.22
C HIS A 14 -4.88 -8.70 1.52
N GLU A 15 -3.98 -9.64 1.79
CA GLU A 15 -3.10 -9.61 2.97
C GLU A 15 -2.15 -8.41 2.95
N LEU A 16 -1.69 -7.95 1.78
CA LEU A 16 -0.81 -6.79 1.62
C LEU A 16 -1.47 -5.47 2.05
N ARG A 17 -2.81 -5.36 2.00
CA ARG A 17 -3.51 -4.13 2.41
C ARG A 17 -3.34 -3.81 3.89
N GLN A 18 -3.29 -4.82 4.75
CA GLN A 18 -3.16 -4.63 6.20
C GLN A 18 -1.84 -3.95 6.59
N PRO A 19 -0.64 -4.43 6.19
CA PRO A 19 0.61 -3.77 6.53
C PRO A 19 0.73 -2.38 5.90
N LEU A 20 0.18 -2.14 4.70
CA LEU A 20 0.18 -0.80 4.09
C LEU A 20 -0.64 0.20 4.93
N ASN A 21 -1.81 -0.21 5.41
CA ASN A 21 -2.61 0.62 6.32
C ASN A 21 -1.89 0.88 7.65
N VAL A 22 -1.21 -0.12 8.20
CA VAL A 22 -0.43 0.04 9.44
C VAL A 22 0.70 1.05 9.25
N ILE A 23 1.41 1.01 8.11
CA ILE A 23 2.47 1.97 7.81
C ILE A 23 1.89 3.39 7.70
N GLY A 24 0.78 3.58 6.97
CA GLY A 24 0.12 4.89 6.84
C GLY A 24 -0.39 5.45 8.17
N LEU A 25 -0.87 4.60 9.07
CA LEU A 25 -1.26 5.03 10.42
C LEU A 25 -0.04 5.43 11.25
N ALA A 26 1.05 4.66 11.18
CA ALA A 26 2.28 4.94 11.91
C ALA A 26 2.91 6.27 11.46
N THR A 27 2.93 6.56 10.15
CA THR A 27 3.44 7.84 9.62
C THR A 27 2.55 9.02 10.05
N GLY A 28 1.23 8.86 10.03
CA GLY A 28 0.29 9.87 10.55
C GLY A 28 0.48 10.16 12.04
N ASN A 29 0.68 9.12 12.85
CA ASN A 29 0.97 9.26 14.28
C ASN A 29 2.31 9.95 14.52
N LEU A 30 3.35 9.62 13.74
CA LEU A 30 4.66 10.27 13.82
C LEU A 30 4.57 11.75 13.46
N ARG A 31 3.81 12.14 12.42
CA ARG A 31 3.56 13.57 12.12
C ARG A 31 2.95 14.30 13.31
N SER A 32 1.99 13.67 14.00
CA SER A 32 1.32 14.26 15.16
C SER A 32 2.23 14.37 16.40
N ALA A 33 3.23 13.49 16.52
CA ALA A 33 4.18 13.47 17.64
C ALA A 33 5.41 14.38 17.41
N LEU A 34 5.73 14.73 16.17
CA LEU A 34 6.83 15.63 15.79
C LEU A 34 6.50 17.08 16.16
N CYS A 35 6.48 17.43 17.45
CA CYS A 35 6.26 18.83 17.87
C CYS A 35 7.06 19.28 19.11
N PRO A 36 7.34 18.46 20.15
CA PRO A 36 8.14 18.94 21.27
C PRO A 36 9.64 18.77 21.03
N GLY A 37 10.39 19.88 20.99
CA GLY A 37 11.85 19.88 21.16
C GLY A 37 12.71 19.74 19.90
N LEU A 38 12.11 19.71 18.70
CA LEU A 38 12.85 19.73 17.43
C LEU A 38 13.09 21.15 16.93
N SER A 39 14.22 21.38 16.27
CA SER A 39 14.42 22.60 15.48
C SER A 39 13.48 22.59 14.27
N ARG A 40 13.17 23.77 13.73
CA ARG A 40 12.33 23.89 12.53
C ARG A 40 12.90 23.11 11.34
N GLU A 41 14.21 23.18 11.14
CA GLU A 41 14.89 22.43 10.07
C GLU A 41 14.74 20.90 10.26
N GLN A 42 14.87 20.40 11.49
CA GLN A 42 14.67 18.98 11.79
C GLN A 42 13.22 18.55 11.58
N ALA A 43 12.26 19.39 11.99
CA ALA A 43 10.85 19.13 11.79
C ALA A 43 10.49 19.09 10.28
N ASP A 44 10.98 20.06 9.49
CA ASP A 44 10.76 20.12 8.04
C ASP A 44 11.39 18.89 7.34
N TYR A 45 12.63 18.52 7.72
CA TYR A 45 13.32 17.34 7.19
C TYR A 45 12.53 16.06 7.46
N LEU A 46 12.10 15.84 8.71
CA LEU A 46 11.37 14.63 9.09
C LEU A 46 9.99 14.58 8.46
N THR A 47 9.30 15.72 8.36
CA THR A 47 8.02 15.82 7.65
C THR A 47 8.18 15.40 6.18
N ALA A 48 9.19 15.92 5.49
CA ALA A 48 9.46 15.52 4.10
C ALA A 48 9.79 14.02 3.94
N LYS A 49 10.40 13.38 4.96
CA LYS A 49 10.60 11.91 4.95
C LYS A 49 9.28 11.16 5.11
N LEU A 50 8.40 11.62 6.00
CA LEU A 50 7.09 11.01 6.20
C LEU A 50 6.20 11.17 4.96
N ASP A 51 6.21 12.34 4.33
CA ASP A 51 5.52 12.59 3.06
C ASP A 51 5.95 11.59 1.98
N ARG A 52 7.26 11.40 1.83
CA ARG A 52 7.80 10.45 0.85
C ARG A 52 7.42 9.00 1.16
N ILE A 53 7.32 8.62 2.44
CA ILE A 53 6.87 7.27 2.82
C ILE A 53 5.41 7.08 2.44
N ASP A 54 4.55 8.06 2.75
CA ASP A 54 3.13 8.00 2.40
C ASP A 54 2.91 7.90 0.89
N GLU A 55 3.67 8.67 0.10
CA GLU A 55 3.65 8.57 -1.37
C GLU A 55 4.00 7.15 -1.86
N GLN A 56 5.01 6.51 -1.26
CA GLN A 56 5.37 5.14 -1.65
C GLN A 56 4.31 4.13 -1.18
N VAL A 57 3.71 4.29 -0.01
CA VAL A 57 2.61 3.44 0.47
C VAL A 57 1.42 3.51 -0.48
N ALA A 58 1.02 4.74 -0.87
CA ALA A 58 -0.05 4.95 -1.83
C ALA A 58 0.27 4.34 -3.19
N ARG A 59 1.52 4.48 -3.66
CA ARG A 59 1.98 3.87 -4.91
C ARG A 59 1.92 2.34 -4.87
N VAL A 60 2.36 1.71 -3.77
CA VAL A 60 2.31 0.24 -3.62
C VAL A 60 0.85 -0.24 -3.57
N ALA A 61 -0.03 0.48 -2.88
CA ALA A 61 -1.46 0.17 -2.86
C ALA A 61 -2.07 0.21 -4.28
N SER A 62 -1.73 1.24 -5.08
CA SER A 62 -2.20 1.34 -6.47
C SER A 62 -1.65 0.22 -7.35
N LEU A 63 -0.37 -0.14 -7.20
CA LEU A 63 0.22 -1.27 -7.95
C LEU A 63 -0.45 -2.60 -7.57
N ALA A 64 -0.76 -2.80 -6.30
CA ALA A 64 -1.48 -3.98 -5.82
C ALA A 64 -2.88 -4.08 -6.45
N GLU A 65 -3.59 -2.97 -6.57
CA GLU A 65 -4.90 -2.91 -7.23
C GLU A 65 -4.80 -3.22 -8.73
N GLN A 66 -3.85 -2.63 -9.45
CA GLN A 66 -3.58 -2.94 -10.86
C GLN A 66 -3.25 -4.42 -11.06
N MET A 67 -2.50 -5.04 -10.14
CA MET A 67 -2.21 -6.48 -10.18
C MET A 67 -3.47 -7.32 -9.98
N ALA A 68 -4.38 -6.92 -9.09
CA ALA A 68 -5.65 -7.62 -8.89
C ALA A 68 -6.54 -7.53 -10.15
N GLU A 69 -6.63 -6.35 -10.76
CA GLU A 69 -7.37 -6.14 -12.00
C GLU A 69 -6.81 -6.99 -13.15
N ALA A 70 -5.48 -6.98 -13.33
CA ALA A 70 -4.82 -7.80 -14.35
C ALA A 70 -5.02 -9.30 -14.13
N ALA A 71 -4.96 -9.76 -12.88
CA ALA A 71 -5.20 -11.16 -12.52
C ALA A 71 -6.65 -11.59 -12.83
N ASN A 72 -7.63 -10.72 -12.54
CA ASN A 72 -9.03 -10.96 -12.86
C ASN A 72 -9.31 -10.97 -14.37
N ALA A 73 -8.67 -10.08 -15.14
CA ALA A 73 -8.80 -10.03 -16.60
C ALA A 73 -8.15 -11.25 -17.28
N ALA A 74 -7.13 -11.84 -16.68
CA ALA A 74 -6.45 -13.04 -17.17
C ALA A 74 -7.19 -14.35 -16.83
N ALA A 75 -8.21 -14.32 -15.95
CA ALA A 75 -9.06 -15.48 -15.70
C ALA A 75 -9.89 -15.77 -16.97
N PRO A 76 -9.85 -16.99 -17.52
CA PRO A 76 -10.49 -17.29 -18.80
C PRO A 76 -11.98 -17.01 -18.73
N ALA A 77 -12.53 -16.49 -19.83
CA ALA A 77 -13.95 -16.25 -20.09
C ALA A 77 -14.78 -17.56 -20.18
N SER A 78 -14.58 -18.51 -19.26
CA SER A 78 -15.33 -19.77 -19.15
C SER A 78 -16.49 -19.67 -18.15
N ARG A 79 -17.15 -18.51 -18.12
CA ARG A 79 -18.47 -18.33 -17.51
C ARG A 79 -19.34 -17.46 -18.40
N GLN A 80 -19.70 -17.97 -19.57
CA GLN A 80 -20.95 -17.62 -20.24
C GLN A 80 -21.26 -18.69 -21.29
N THR A 81 -22.29 -19.47 -20.97
CA THR A 81 -23.07 -20.44 -21.79
C THR A 81 -22.37 -21.66 -22.34
#